data_AF-A0AAW7XCJ5-F1
#
_entry.id   AF-A0AAW7XCJ5-F1
#
_cell.length_a   1.000
_cell.length_b   1.000
_cell.length_c   1.000
_cell.angle_alpha   90.00
_cell.angle_beta   90.00
_cell.angle_gamma   90.00
#
_symmetry.space_group_name_H-M   'P 1'
#
loop_
_entity.id
_entity.type
_entity.pdbx_description
1 polymer ?
#
loop_
_entity_poly.entity_id
_entity_poly.type
_entity_poly.pdbx_seq_one_letter_code
_entity_poly.pdbx_strand_id
1 'polypeptide(L)' 'NTPPTPIVAQFATAPVGGKVKTRMLAVLSPQQCVDLHNRLVAKVFTPGAVAENDIHQLWVSCDHSFFHSLMDENKH' A
#
# COMPACT_ATOMS: atom_id res chain seq x y z
N ASN A 1 0.64 -17.13 -28.74
CA ASN A 1 1.59 -16.98 -27.62
C ASN A 1 1.40 -15.61 -27.00
N THR A 2 0.41 -15.48 -26.12
CA THR A 2 0.22 -14.25 -25.34
C THR A 2 1.30 -14.23 -24.26
N PRO A 3 2.10 -13.15 -24.13
CA PRO A 3 3.07 -13.04 -23.05
C PRO A 3 2.34 -13.08 -21.70
N PRO A 4 2.96 -13.64 -20.66
CA PRO A 4 2.37 -13.65 -19.32
C PRO A 4 2.20 -12.20 -18.84
N THR A 5 1.01 -11.91 -18.32
CA THR A 5 0.67 -10.65 -17.66
C THR A 5 1.66 -10.41 -16.50
N PRO A 6 2.42 -9.31 -16.49
CA PRO A 6 3.37 -9.02 -15.42
C PRO A 6 2.66 -8.93 -14.07
N ILE A 7 3.29 -9.43 -13.01
CA ILE A 7 2.79 -9.30 -11.65
C ILE A 7 3.63 -8.25 -10.94
N VAL A 8 2.97 -7.19 -10.48
CA VAL A 8 3.56 -6.20 -9.58
C VAL A 8 3.17 -6.60 -8.16
N ALA A 9 4.16 -6.90 -7.33
CA ALA A 9 3.95 -7.24 -5.92
C ALA A 9 4.34 -6.05 -5.03
N GLN A 10 3.36 -5.41 -4.40
CA GLN A 10 3.57 -4.35 -3.43
C GLN A 10 3.56 -4.96 -2.02
N PHE A 11 4.67 -4.80 -1.29
CA PHE A 11 4.76 -5.24 0.10
C PHE A 11 4.54 -4.05 1.04
N ALA A 12 3.57 -4.18 1.94
CA ALA A 12 3.25 -3.16 2.93
C ALA A 12 3.17 -3.76 4.34
N THR A 13 3.66 -3.01 5.33
CA THR A 13 3.52 -3.40 6.74
C THR A 13 2.30 -2.72 7.33
N ALA A 14 1.65 -3.32 8.33
CA ALA A 14 0.46 -2.71 8.91
C ALA A 14 0.75 -1.32 9.51
N PRO A 15 -0.13 -0.34 9.26
CA PRO A 15 0.09 1.05 9.64
C PRO A 15 -0.19 1.29 11.13
N VAL A 16 0.67 0.72 11.97
CA VAL A 16 0.61 0.87 13.43
C VAL A 16 1.46 2.04 13.87
N GLY A 17 0.90 2.91 14.72
CA GLY A 17 1.58 4.07 15.28
C GLY A 17 2.91 3.70 15.94
N GLY A 18 3.98 4.43 15.60
CA GLY A 18 5.33 4.18 16.12
C GLY A 18 6.03 2.94 15.56
N LYS A 19 5.38 2.17 14.67
CA LYS A 19 5.99 1.01 13.99
C LYS A 19 6.24 1.23 12.51
N VAL A 20 5.59 2.23 11.92
CA VAL A 20 5.82 2.62 10.52
C VAL A 20 6.55 3.95 10.43
N LYS A 21 7.40 4.07 9.40
CA LYS A 21 8.18 5.29 9.10
C LYS A 21 8.90 5.85 10.34
N THR A 22 9.44 4.98 11.20
CA THR A 22 10.03 5.35 12.49
C THR A 22 11.18 6.35 12.39
N ARG A 23 11.94 6.34 11.29
CA ARG A 23 12.98 7.35 10.99
C ARG A 23 12.41 8.76 10.81
N MET A 24 11.14 8.89 10.46
CA MET A 24 10.46 10.18 10.31
C MET A 24 9.90 10.71 11.63
N LEU A 25 9.98 9.96 12.74
CA LEU A 25 9.53 10.43 14.05
C LEU A 25 10.30 11.65 14.57
N ALA A 26 11.47 11.94 14.01
CA ALA A 26 12.23 13.16 14.30
C ALA A 26 11.51 14.44 13.81
N VAL A 27 10.58 14.31 12.85
CA VAL A 27 9.91 15.44 12.19
C VAL A 27 8.39 15.28 12.12
N LEU A 28 7.86 14.07 12.28
CA LEU A 28 6.44 13.73 12.22
C LEU A 28 6.00 13.04 13.51
N SER A 29 4.77 13.31 13.95
CA SER A 29 4.14 12.54 15.02
C SER A 29 3.92 11.08 14.59
N PRO A 30 3.72 10.13 15.53
CA PRO A 30 3.38 8.76 15.21
C PRO A 30 2.14 8.63 14.31
N GLN A 31 1.13 9.49 14.50
CA GLN A 31 -0.05 9.52 13.65
C GLN A 31 0.27 10.03 12.24
N GLN A 32 1.07 11.10 12.12
CA GLN A 32 1.50 11.60 10.82
C GLN A 32 2.33 10.58 10.03
N CYS A 33 3.11 9.73 10.73
CA CYS A 33 3.82 8.61 10.12
C CYS A 33 2.86 7.54 9.57
N VAL A 34 1.78 7.24 10.30
CA VAL A 34 0.69 6.36 9.85
C VAL A 34 -0.02 6.94 8.65
N ASP A 35 -0.42 8.22 8.71
CA ASP A 35 -1.14 8.88 7.61
C ASP A 35 -0.27 8.98 6.34
N LEU A 36 1.03 9.20 6.50
CA LEU A 36 1.97 9.18 5.37
C LEU A 36 2.13 7.76 4.82
N HIS A 37 2.25 6.75 5.68
CA HIS A 37 2.31 5.37 5.24
C HIS A 37 1.07 4.99 4.42
N ASN A 38 -0.12 5.29 4.94
CA ASN A 38 -1.39 5.00 4.27
C ASN A 38 -1.46 5.68 2.90
N ARG A 39 -1.11 6.96 2.81
CA ARG A 39 -1.09 7.71 1.54
C ARG A 39 -0.10 7.12 0.53
N LEU A 40 1.08 6.69 0.98
CA LEU A 40 2.08 6.08 0.09
C LEU A 40 1.61 4.71 -0.42
N VAL A 41 1.06 3.87 0.46
CA VAL A 41 0.55 2.55 0.06
C VAL A 41 -0.60 2.73 -0.92
N ALA A 42 -1.57 3.59 -0.59
CA ALA A 42 -2.73 3.85 -1.44
C ALA A 42 -2.33 4.39 -2.82
N LYS A 43 -1.41 5.36 -2.87
CA LYS A 43 -0.95 5.97 -4.13
C LYS A 43 -0.26 4.97 -5.07
N VAL A 44 0.49 4.02 -4.52
CA VAL A 44 1.13 2.97 -5.32
C VAL A 44 0.13 1.88 -5.71
N PHE A 45 -0.91 1.66 -4.89
CA PHE A 45 -1.96 0.68 -5.15
C PHE A 45 -3.05 1.15 -6.13
N THR A 46 -3.16 2.46 -6.40
CA THR A 46 -4.22 3.01 -7.25
C THR A 46 -4.05 2.57 -8.72
N PRO A 47 -5.13 2.24 -9.45
CA PRO A 47 -5.12 1.77 -10.84
C PRO A 47 -4.26 2.60 -11.79
N GLY A 48 -4.19 3.93 -11.62
CA GLY A 48 -3.36 4.80 -12.47
C GLY A 48 -1.85 4.62 -12.29
N ALA A 49 -1.38 3.92 -11.26
CA ALA A 49 0.02 3.55 -11.07
C ALA A 49 0.38 2.21 -11.75
N VAL A 50 -0.63 1.44 -12.17
CA VAL A 50 -0.48 0.11 -12.75
C VAL A 50 -0.80 0.24 -14.24
N ALA A 51 0.07 -0.26 -15.12
CA ALA A 51 -0.27 -0.30 -16.53
C ALA A 51 -1.51 -1.20 -16.72
N GLU A 52 -2.41 -0.90 -17.66
CA GLU A 52 -3.63 -1.67 -17.92
C GLU A 52 -3.41 -3.19 -18.15
N ASN A 53 -2.16 -3.62 -18.29
CA ASN A 53 -1.76 -4.98 -18.60
C ASN A 53 -1.02 -5.69 -17.44
N ASP A 54 -1.02 -5.17 -16.21
CA ASP A 54 -0.33 -5.80 -15.08
C ASP A 54 -1.31 -6.25 -13.98
N ILE A 55 -0.99 -7.36 -13.30
CA ILE A 55 -1.71 -7.83 -12.12
C ILE A 55 -1.03 -7.23 -10.88
N HIS A 56 -1.75 -6.35 -10.16
CA HIS A 56 -1.23 -5.78 -8.92
C HIS A 56 -1.64 -6.60 -7.70
N GLN A 57 -0.67 -7.04 -6.90
CA GLN A 57 -0.91 -7.79 -5.66
C GLN A 57 -0.33 -7.04 -4.47
N LEU A 58 -1.18 -6.76 -3.47
CA LEU A 58 -0.77 -6.18 -2.20
C LEU A 58 -0.52 -7.29 -1.17
N TRP A 59 0.73 -7.41 -0.74
CA TRP A 59 1.18 -8.36 0.26
C TRP A 59 1.39 -7.62 1.60
N VAL A 60 0.54 -7.95 2.58
CA VAL A 60 0.49 -7.24 3.86
C VAL A 60 1.11 -8.07 4.99
N SER A 61 1.86 -7.42 5.88
CA SER A 61 2.54 -8.13 6.98
C SER A 61 1.59 -8.71 8.03
N CYS A 62 0.44 -8.07 8.25
CA CYS A 62 -0.63 -8.58 9.07
C CYS A 62 -1.95 -7.96 8.64
N ASP A 63 -3.04 -8.58 9.07
CA ASP A 63 -4.38 -8.09 8.78
C ASP A 63 -4.62 -6.71 9.43
N HIS A 64 -5.21 -5.78 8.69
CA HIS A 64 -5.46 -4.42 9.16
C HIS A 64 -6.61 -3.77 8.37
N SER A 65 -7.50 -3.06 9.07
CA SER A 65 -8.69 -2.40 8.49
C SER A 65 -8.36 -1.50 7.29
N PHE A 66 -7.27 -0.75 7.37
CA PHE A 66 -6.74 0.05 6.26
C PHE A 66 -6.62 -0.74 4.94
N PHE A 67 -6.09 -1.97 4.97
CA PHE A 67 -5.90 -2.75 3.74
C PHE A 67 -7.22 -3.27 3.18
N HIS A 68 -8.19 -3.60 4.03
CA HIS A 68 -9.55 -3.94 3.60
C HIS A 68 -10.22 -2.78 2.88
N SER A 69 -10.19 -1.59 3.50
CA SER A 69 -10.72 -0.37 2.87
C SER A 69 -10.03 -0.06 1.55
N LEU A 70 -8.71 -0.23 1.49
CA LEU A 70 -7.94 -0.01 0.27
C LEU A 70 -8.31 -1.02 -0.83
N MET A 71 -8.54 -2.29 -0.51
CA MET A 71 -8.98 -3.29 -1.49
C MET A 71 -10.39 -3.01 -1.99
N ASP A 72 -11.31 -2.59 -1.11
CA ASP A 72 -12.69 -2.27 -1.51
C ASP A 72 -12.78 -1.06 -2.44
N GLU A 73 -11.95 -0.03 -2.21
CA GLU A 73 -11.87 1.16 -3.06
C GLU A 73 -11.31 0.88 -4.48
N ASN A 74 -10.56 -0.21 -4.66
CA ASN A 74 -9.88 -0.53 -5.92
C ASN A 74 -10.48 -1.77 -6.63
N LYS A 75 -11.69 -2.20 -6.26
CA LYS A 75 -12.43 -3.32 -6.88
C LYS A 75 -13.06 -3.00 -8.26
N HIS A 76 -12.58 -2.00 -8.98
CA HIS A 76 -13.20 -1.53 -10.23
C HIS A 76 -12.44 -2.00 -11.47
#